data_AF-A0A1F6CIQ0-F1
#
_entry.id   AF-A0A1F6CIQ0-F1
#
_cell.length_a   1.000
_cell.length_b   1.000
_cell.length_c   1.000
_cell.angle_alpha   90.00
_cell.angle_beta   90.00
_cell.angle_gamma   90.00
#
_symmetry.space_group_name_H-M   'P 1'
#
loop_
_entity.id
_entity.type
_entity.pdbx_description
1 polymer ?
#
loop_
_entity_poly.entity_id
_entity_poly.type
_entity_poly.pdbx_seq_one_letter_code
_entity_poly.pdbx_strand_id
1 'polypeptide(L)'
;MPYSKTYSIVALGIFATLVAAVSLAAAQDLVVIATSDFTSGSLASLRVGADSASVNLINTHGDNAVRSYSGMVYVINRLGADNILVLDPKNLRRPVKQFSVGNGANPQDIAFASATKAYVPRYDRPGLLVVNPATGDSLKAIDLSAFADADGAPEMAAAFVVGKRVYVTCQRLDRKARFAPTDKSVIAVIDAEADTVIDLDPKTAGVQGIDLALKNPGSAVLRNGRIYLSCVGSYSDFKDGGIEVVDTAQNRSLGAGITEEVLGGNVGPLAVASDSAGFVVVSDASFANSIKRFDLSARTASGPLTGHSGGFTPDIQVSGGLLYVADQGSFTDPKSAGLLIYNPVTRVKSKGPISTGLPPNGIAFVTVLAADFDGSGAVDFEDFFAFAAAFGKKQGDAGFDAKYDLSKNGVVDFDDFFAFVDQFGYRR
;
A
#
# COMPACT_ATOMS: atom_id res chain seq x y z
N MET A 1 -21.07 35.04 70.30
CA MET A 1 -22.40 34.61 69.79
C MET A 1 -22.44 34.83 68.28
N PRO A 2 -23.13 33.95 67.53
CA PRO A 2 -22.81 33.57 66.15
C PRO A 2 -23.48 34.48 65.10
N TYR A 3 -23.06 34.42 63.82
CA TYR A 3 -23.92 34.27 62.61
C TYR A 3 -23.15 34.44 61.28
N SER A 4 -23.05 33.32 60.54
CA SER A 4 -23.22 33.07 59.09
C SER A 4 -23.16 34.22 58.05
N LYS A 5 -22.39 34.00 56.97
CA LYS A 5 -22.86 33.98 55.55
C LYS A 5 -21.82 33.42 54.55
N THR A 6 -21.97 32.13 54.20
CA THR A 6 -22.33 31.58 52.88
C THR A 6 -21.75 32.15 51.55
N TYR A 7 -20.98 31.27 50.88
CA TYR A 7 -20.62 31.01 49.46
C TYR A 7 -20.23 32.14 48.47
N SER A 8 -19.08 31.96 47.80
CA SER A 8 -19.01 32.04 46.33
C SER A 8 -17.83 31.25 45.75
N ILE A 9 -18.14 30.63 44.62
CA ILE A 9 -17.36 29.77 43.73
C ILE A 9 -16.09 30.48 43.23
N VAL A 10 -14.94 29.81 43.31
CA VAL A 10 -13.78 30.11 42.46
C VAL A 10 -13.45 28.85 41.67
N ALA A 11 -14.25 28.63 40.63
CA ALA A 11 -13.85 27.87 39.47
C ALA A 11 -13.49 28.91 38.41
N LEU A 12 -12.21 29.13 38.14
CA LEU A 12 -11.70 29.60 36.85
C LEU A 12 -10.17 29.68 36.94
N GLY A 13 -9.49 29.04 36.00
CA GLY A 13 -8.08 29.27 35.75
C GLY A 13 -7.28 27.98 35.70
N ILE A 14 -7.35 27.30 34.56
CA ILE A 14 -6.20 26.87 33.74
C ILE A 14 -6.85 26.25 32.49
N PHE A 15 -7.09 27.08 31.48
CA PHE A 15 -7.34 26.62 30.12
C PHE A 15 -6.58 27.54 29.17
N ALA A 16 -5.84 26.90 28.26
CA ALA A 16 -5.23 27.46 27.06
C ALA A 16 -4.06 28.46 27.25
N THR A 17 -2.84 27.95 27.14
CA THR A 17 -2.00 28.18 25.95
C THR A 17 -0.73 27.32 26.07
N LEU A 18 -0.80 26.09 25.56
CA LEU A 18 0.38 25.37 25.09
C LEU A 18 0.23 25.30 23.57
N VAL A 19 0.82 26.26 22.87
CA VAL A 19 1.10 26.10 21.44
C VAL A 19 2.25 25.11 21.38
N ALA A 20 1.95 23.82 21.51
CA ALA A 20 2.87 22.77 21.14
C ALA A 20 2.94 22.80 19.62
N ALA A 21 4.14 23.01 19.09
CA ALA A 21 4.45 22.60 17.74
C ALA A 21 4.34 21.07 17.70
N VAL A 22 3.12 20.56 17.54
CA VAL A 22 2.90 19.15 17.26
C VAL A 22 3.42 18.94 15.85
N SER A 23 4.59 18.31 15.77
CA SER A 23 4.96 17.59 14.55
C SER A 23 3.86 16.56 14.32
N LEU A 24 2.93 16.84 13.40
CA LEU A 24 2.00 15.85 12.85
C LEU A 24 2.79 14.86 12.00
N ALA A 25 3.62 14.03 12.65
CA ALA A 25 4.05 12.76 12.09
C ALA A 25 2.90 11.79 12.37
N ALA A 26 2.00 11.65 11.39
CA ALA A 26 0.83 10.81 11.48
C ALA A 26 1.19 9.38 11.94
N ALA A 27 0.30 8.80 12.74
CA ALA A 27 0.34 7.46 13.35
C ALA A 27 0.39 6.31 12.31
N GLN A 28 1.37 6.27 11.41
CA GLN A 28 1.70 5.06 10.65
C GLN A 28 2.62 4.20 11.49
N ASP A 29 2.01 3.42 12.37
CA ASP A 29 2.74 2.70 13.40
C ASP A 29 3.30 1.37 12.91
N LEU A 30 2.64 0.73 11.93
CA LEU A 30 2.90 -0.66 11.58
C LEU A 30 3.21 -0.81 10.08
N VAL A 31 4.36 -1.43 9.80
CA VAL A 31 4.72 -1.93 8.48
C VAL A 31 4.32 -3.40 8.44
N VAL A 32 3.47 -3.77 7.48
CA VAL A 32 3.06 -5.14 7.21
C VAL A 32 3.71 -5.59 5.92
N ILE A 33 4.37 -6.74 5.97
CA ILE A 33 5.16 -7.28 4.87
C ILE A 33 4.53 -8.61 4.49
N ALA A 34 4.04 -8.71 3.25
CA ALA A 34 3.75 -10.01 2.66
C ALA A 34 5.07 -10.68 2.29
N THR A 35 5.21 -11.96 2.57
CA THR A 35 6.44 -12.72 2.35
C THR A 35 6.16 -13.97 1.53
N SER A 36 7.15 -14.44 0.78
CA SER A 36 7.00 -15.56 -0.15
C SER A 36 8.35 -16.21 -0.50
N ASP A 37 8.33 -17.53 -0.69
CA ASP A 37 9.37 -18.32 -1.37
C ASP A 37 8.89 -18.90 -2.71
N PHE A 38 7.83 -18.30 -3.28
CA PHE A 38 7.09 -18.72 -4.47
C PHE A 38 6.37 -20.07 -4.37
N THR A 39 6.50 -20.78 -3.24
CA THR A 39 5.78 -22.03 -2.96
C THR A 39 4.75 -21.83 -1.84
N SER A 40 5.14 -21.06 -0.83
CA SER A 40 4.39 -20.71 0.36
C SER A 40 4.47 -19.21 0.62
N GLY A 41 3.49 -18.67 1.31
CA GLY A 41 3.49 -17.27 1.73
C GLY A 41 3.24 -17.12 3.22
N SER A 42 3.69 -15.98 3.76
CA SER A 42 3.31 -15.56 5.11
C SER A 42 3.17 -14.03 5.21
N LEU A 43 2.91 -13.54 6.42
CA LEU A 43 3.05 -12.14 6.76
C LEU A 43 4.10 -11.97 7.87
N ALA A 44 4.83 -10.87 7.78
CA ALA A 44 5.61 -10.30 8.87
C ALA A 44 5.11 -8.88 9.17
N SER A 45 5.43 -8.37 10.36
CA SER A 45 5.13 -6.99 10.71
C SER A 45 6.16 -6.42 11.67
N LEU A 46 6.42 -5.12 11.57
CA LEU A 46 7.23 -4.39 12.54
C LEU A 46 6.65 -3.01 12.77
N ARG A 47 6.89 -2.47 13.97
CA ARG A 47 6.62 -1.06 14.21
C ARG A 47 7.65 -0.20 13.47
N VAL A 48 7.26 0.98 13.00
CA VAL A 48 8.21 1.94 12.41
C VAL A 48 9.32 2.22 13.42
N GLY A 49 10.58 2.16 12.96
CA GLY A 49 11.76 2.34 13.81
C GLY A 49 12.24 1.09 14.55
N ALA A 50 11.47 -0.01 14.59
CA ALA A 50 11.89 -1.25 15.24
C ALA A 50 13.11 -1.90 14.55
N ASP A 51 13.88 -2.70 15.30
CA ASP A 51 15.05 -3.44 14.81
C ASP A 51 14.75 -4.86 14.34
N SER A 52 13.59 -5.39 14.71
CA SER A 52 13.16 -6.74 14.38
C SER A 52 11.69 -6.77 13.99
N ALA A 53 11.32 -7.77 13.19
CA ALA A 53 9.94 -8.03 12.82
C ALA A 53 9.38 -9.21 13.61
N SER A 54 8.07 -9.16 13.85
CA SER A 54 7.28 -10.35 14.18
C SER A 54 7.02 -11.10 12.88
N VAL A 55 7.43 -12.36 12.80
CA VAL A 55 7.39 -13.17 11.57
C VAL A 55 6.42 -14.33 11.71
N ASN A 56 6.13 -15.01 10.60
CA ASN A 56 5.25 -16.18 10.54
C ASN A 56 3.90 -15.90 11.21
N LEU A 57 3.29 -14.76 10.87
CA LEU A 57 2.07 -14.28 11.53
C LEU A 57 0.89 -15.14 11.12
N ILE A 58 0.77 -15.41 9.82
CA ILE A 58 -0.29 -16.21 9.21
C ILE A 58 0.20 -16.77 7.87
N ASN A 59 -0.31 -17.93 7.46
CA ASN A 59 0.00 -18.49 6.15
C ASN A 59 -0.84 -17.78 5.07
N THR A 60 -0.21 -17.49 3.94
CA THR A 60 -0.83 -16.89 2.75
C THR A 60 -0.41 -17.71 1.52
N HIS A 61 -0.93 -17.36 0.34
CA HIS A 61 -0.51 -18.00 -0.90
C HIS A 61 0.94 -17.62 -1.28
N GLY A 62 1.66 -18.49 -2.00
CA GLY A 62 3.03 -18.21 -2.46
C GLY A 62 3.11 -17.08 -3.50
N ASP A 63 2.02 -16.78 -4.20
CA ASP A 63 1.88 -15.54 -4.95
C ASP A 63 0.87 -14.63 -4.25
N ASN A 64 1.40 -13.62 -3.57
CA ASN A 64 0.62 -12.72 -2.74
C ASN A 64 1.06 -11.25 -2.92
N ALA A 65 0.14 -10.33 -2.63
CA ALA A 65 0.44 -8.92 -2.45
C ALA A 65 -0.31 -8.40 -1.22
N VAL A 66 0.04 -7.22 -0.75
CA VAL A 66 -0.61 -6.59 0.41
C VAL A 66 -1.00 -5.15 0.12
N ARG A 67 -2.17 -4.77 0.62
CA ARG A 67 -2.70 -3.41 0.66
C ARG A 67 -3.22 -3.10 2.06
N SER A 68 -3.36 -1.83 2.35
CA SER A 68 -4.06 -1.36 3.54
C SER A 68 -5.15 -0.37 3.14
N TYR A 69 -6.25 -0.39 3.88
CA TYR A 69 -7.33 0.58 3.71
C TYR A 69 -8.13 0.69 5.00
N SER A 70 -8.47 1.92 5.40
CA SER A 70 -9.27 2.20 6.60
C SER A 70 -8.75 1.46 7.85
N GLY A 71 -7.43 1.36 7.99
CA GLY A 71 -6.76 0.70 9.11
C GLY A 71 -6.84 -0.84 9.13
N MET A 72 -7.29 -1.47 8.06
CA MET A 72 -7.28 -2.92 7.87
C MET A 72 -6.19 -3.33 6.87
N VAL A 73 -5.74 -4.57 6.96
CA VAL A 73 -4.80 -5.20 6.02
C VAL A 73 -5.58 -6.11 5.07
N TYR A 74 -5.29 -6.00 3.78
CA TYR A 74 -5.85 -6.82 2.72
C TYR A 74 -4.71 -7.55 2.02
N VAL A 75 -4.65 -8.87 2.19
CA VAL A 75 -3.74 -9.74 1.45
C VAL A 75 -4.46 -10.22 0.20
N ILE A 76 -3.90 -9.89 -0.96
CA ILE A 76 -4.36 -10.37 -2.26
C ILE A 76 -3.64 -11.68 -2.53
N ASN A 77 -4.35 -12.81 -2.41
CA ASN A 77 -3.82 -14.10 -2.80
C ASN A 77 -4.16 -14.33 -4.27
N ARG A 78 -3.12 -14.38 -5.11
CA ARG A 78 -3.24 -14.34 -6.57
C ARG A 78 -3.58 -15.72 -7.17
N LEU A 79 -3.14 -15.99 -8.40
CA LEU A 79 -3.50 -17.17 -9.18
C LEU A 79 -3.42 -18.47 -8.36
N GLY A 80 -4.53 -19.22 -8.33
CA GLY A 80 -4.63 -20.52 -7.65
C GLY A 80 -5.23 -20.46 -6.25
N ALA A 81 -5.17 -19.29 -5.59
CA ALA A 81 -5.88 -19.02 -4.35
C ALA A 81 -7.09 -18.09 -4.57
N ASP A 82 -6.93 -17.10 -5.44
CA ASP A 82 -8.00 -16.26 -5.99
C ASP A 82 -8.97 -15.68 -4.94
N ASN A 83 -8.40 -15.12 -3.88
CA ASN A 83 -9.15 -14.56 -2.76
C ASN A 83 -8.47 -13.35 -2.15
N ILE A 84 -9.26 -12.57 -1.41
CA ILE A 84 -8.78 -11.50 -0.54
C ILE A 84 -8.94 -11.96 0.90
N LEU A 85 -7.85 -11.92 1.65
CA LEU A 85 -7.81 -12.17 3.09
C LEU A 85 -7.70 -10.82 3.82
N VAL A 86 -8.57 -10.58 4.80
CA VAL A 86 -8.62 -9.32 5.56
C VAL A 86 -8.25 -9.56 7.02
N LEU A 87 -7.38 -8.71 7.54
CA LEU A 87 -6.83 -8.81 8.89
C LEU A 87 -6.93 -7.46 9.62
N ASP A 88 -7.19 -7.53 10.92
CA ASP A 88 -7.05 -6.39 11.83
C ASP A 88 -5.57 -6.31 12.26
N PRO A 89 -4.90 -5.16 12.12
CA PRO A 89 -3.52 -4.99 12.61
C PRO A 89 -3.35 -5.22 14.12
N LYS A 90 -4.43 -5.18 14.92
CA LYS A 90 -4.41 -5.57 16.34
C LYS A 90 -4.10 -7.06 16.52
N ASN A 91 -4.46 -7.91 15.55
CA ASN A 91 -4.13 -9.33 15.53
C ASN A 91 -4.00 -9.90 14.10
N LEU A 92 -2.81 -9.79 13.53
CA LEU A 92 -2.49 -10.30 12.19
C LEU A 92 -2.44 -11.85 12.09
N ARG A 93 -2.64 -12.57 13.19
CA ARG A 93 -2.63 -14.05 13.21
C ARG A 93 -4.00 -14.66 12.96
N ARG A 94 -5.07 -13.86 13.03
CA ARG A 94 -6.45 -14.33 12.89
C ARG A 94 -7.18 -13.56 11.80
N PRO A 95 -7.62 -14.23 10.71
CA PRO A 95 -8.48 -13.62 9.71
C PRO A 95 -9.71 -12.99 10.34
N VAL A 96 -10.01 -11.75 9.93
CA VAL A 96 -11.33 -11.16 10.16
C VAL A 96 -12.32 -11.74 9.16
N LYS A 97 -11.89 -11.85 7.90
CA LYS A 97 -12.65 -12.49 6.82
C LYS A 97 -11.73 -12.91 5.68
N GLN A 98 -12.23 -13.79 4.84
CA GLN A 98 -11.66 -14.13 3.56
C GLN A 98 -12.80 -14.31 2.55
N PHE A 99 -12.65 -13.78 1.35
CA PHE A 99 -13.66 -13.92 0.31
C PHE A 99 -13.04 -14.19 -1.06
N SER A 100 -13.69 -15.04 -1.84
CA SER A 100 -13.25 -15.36 -3.21
C SER A 100 -13.53 -14.18 -4.15
N VAL A 101 -12.68 -14.03 -5.16
CA VAL A 101 -12.87 -13.10 -6.28
C VAL A 101 -13.11 -13.84 -7.61
N GLY A 102 -13.41 -15.14 -7.51
CA GLY A 102 -13.66 -16.05 -8.62
C GLY A 102 -12.51 -17.04 -8.84
N ASN A 103 -12.81 -18.31 -9.05
CA ASN A 103 -11.78 -19.34 -9.28
C ASN A 103 -10.93 -19.05 -10.53
N GLY A 104 -9.60 -19.07 -10.41
CA GLY A 104 -8.67 -18.72 -11.49
C GLY A 104 -8.85 -17.27 -11.95
N ALA A 105 -9.17 -16.35 -11.04
CA ALA A 105 -9.33 -14.92 -11.34
C ALA A 105 -8.01 -14.16 -11.38
N ASN A 106 -6.98 -14.67 -10.69
CA ASN A 106 -5.67 -14.05 -10.55
C ASN A 106 -5.75 -12.55 -10.18
N PRO A 107 -6.32 -12.20 -9.01
CA PRO A 107 -6.42 -10.81 -8.60
C PRO A 107 -5.05 -10.17 -8.46
N GLN A 108 -4.86 -8.97 -9.02
CA GLN A 108 -3.57 -8.29 -8.96
C GLN A 108 -3.52 -7.18 -7.90
N ASP A 109 -4.68 -6.58 -7.61
CA ASP A 109 -4.81 -5.43 -6.73
C ASP A 109 -6.23 -5.30 -6.14
N ILE A 110 -6.44 -4.33 -5.25
CA ILE A 110 -7.76 -3.89 -4.78
C ILE A 110 -7.75 -2.38 -4.54
N ALA A 111 -8.70 -1.67 -5.17
CA ALA A 111 -8.85 -0.22 -5.07
C ALA A 111 -10.17 0.16 -4.39
N PHE A 112 -10.09 0.89 -3.29
CA PHE A 112 -11.24 1.17 -2.43
C PHE A 112 -11.90 2.51 -2.80
N ALA A 113 -13.20 2.48 -3.10
CA ALA A 113 -14.01 3.69 -3.25
C ALA A 113 -14.75 4.06 -1.96
N SER A 114 -15.07 3.08 -1.13
CA SER A 114 -15.62 3.26 0.22
C SER A 114 -15.46 2.00 1.06
N ALA A 115 -15.91 2.03 2.31
CA ALA A 115 -15.95 0.84 3.17
C ALA A 115 -16.78 -0.33 2.59
N THR A 116 -17.74 -0.03 1.71
CA THR A 116 -18.66 -1.01 1.12
C THR A 116 -18.51 -1.19 -0.39
N LYS A 117 -17.48 -0.58 -0.99
CA LYS A 117 -17.22 -0.69 -2.44
C LYS A 117 -15.74 -0.63 -2.76
N ALA A 118 -15.24 -1.67 -3.40
CA ALA A 118 -13.89 -1.72 -3.98
C ALA A 118 -13.88 -2.43 -5.33
N TYR A 119 -12.83 -2.18 -6.11
CA TYR A 119 -12.59 -2.74 -7.43
C TYR A 119 -11.37 -3.66 -7.39
N VAL A 120 -11.48 -4.85 -7.97
CA VAL A 120 -10.43 -5.87 -7.99
C VAL A 120 -10.08 -6.19 -9.45
N PRO A 121 -8.94 -5.70 -9.96
CA PRO A 121 -8.30 -6.15 -11.19
C PRO A 121 -8.12 -7.66 -11.22
N ARG A 122 -8.60 -8.32 -12.28
CA ARG A 122 -8.46 -9.77 -12.49
C ARG A 122 -7.67 -9.99 -13.77
N TYR A 123 -6.43 -10.44 -13.64
CA TYR A 123 -5.42 -10.33 -14.70
C TYR A 123 -5.90 -10.90 -16.04
N ASP A 124 -6.22 -12.19 -16.07
CA ASP A 124 -6.51 -12.93 -17.31
C ASP A 124 -8.01 -12.97 -17.63
N ARG A 125 -8.74 -11.87 -17.38
CA ARG A 125 -10.20 -11.77 -17.55
C ARG A 125 -10.63 -10.37 -17.96
N PRO A 126 -11.71 -10.23 -18.75
CA PRO A 126 -12.21 -8.91 -19.14
C PRO A 126 -12.97 -8.19 -18.02
N GLY A 127 -13.48 -8.90 -17.01
CA GLY A 127 -14.34 -8.28 -15.99
C GLY A 127 -13.55 -7.71 -14.80
N LEU A 128 -13.60 -6.40 -14.57
CA LEU A 128 -13.18 -5.78 -13.31
C LEU A 128 -14.22 -6.09 -12.23
N LEU A 129 -13.84 -6.80 -11.18
CA LEU A 129 -14.79 -7.20 -10.14
C LEU A 129 -15.06 -6.05 -9.17
N VAL A 130 -16.33 -5.76 -8.89
CA VAL A 130 -16.76 -4.85 -7.84
C VAL A 130 -17.18 -5.67 -6.63
N VAL A 131 -16.62 -5.40 -5.47
CA VAL A 131 -16.89 -6.13 -4.21
C VAL A 131 -17.31 -5.18 -3.10
N ASN A 132 -17.98 -5.71 -2.08
CA ASN A 132 -18.18 -5.04 -0.81
C ASN A 132 -17.12 -5.51 0.20
N PRO A 133 -16.11 -4.69 0.58
CA PRO A 133 -15.07 -5.10 1.52
C PRO A 133 -15.59 -5.37 2.95
N ALA A 134 -16.71 -4.76 3.34
CA ALA A 134 -17.32 -4.94 4.65
C ALA A 134 -17.99 -6.31 4.80
N THR A 135 -18.53 -6.89 3.73
CA THR A 135 -19.20 -8.21 3.78
C THR A 135 -18.42 -9.32 3.09
N GLY A 136 -17.58 -8.97 2.10
CA GLY A 136 -16.92 -9.90 1.19
C GLY A 136 -17.75 -10.26 -0.04
N ASP A 137 -18.92 -9.65 -0.22
CA ASP A 137 -19.81 -9.97 -1.34
C ASP A 137 -19.25 -9.47 -2.67
N SER A 138 -19.38 -10.29 -3.71
CA SER A 138 -19.24 -9.86 -5.10
C SER A 138 -20.51 -9.13 -5.52
N LEU A 139 -20.39 -7.87 -5.95
CA LEU A 139 -21.52 -7.02 -6.30
C LEU A 139 -21.86 -7.10 -7.79
N LYS A 140 -20.84 -6.98 -8.66
CA LYS A 140 -20.96 -7.06 -10.12
C LYS A 140 -19.56 -7.18 -10.75
N ALA A 141 -19.50 -7.37 -12.06
CA ALA A 141 -18.28 -7.19 -12.84
C ALA A 141 -18.51 -6.17 -13.96
N ILE A 142 -17.59 -5.22 -14.11
CA ILE A 142 -17.58 -4.22 -15.18
C ILE A 142 -16.77 -4.81 -16.34
N ASP A 143 -17.37 -4.89 -17.52
CA ASP A 143 -16.70 -5.43 -18.70
C ASP A 143 -15.68 -4.43 -19.27
N LEU A 144 -14.41 -4.83 -19.30
CA LEU A 144 -13.29 -4.09 -19.89
C LEU A 144 -12.78 -4.76 -21.18
N SER A 145 -13.55 -5.65 -21.81
CA SER A 145 -13.18 -6.30 -23.07
C SER A 145 -12.84 -5.32 -24.21
N ALA A 146 -13.40 -4.12 -24.19
CA ALA A 146 -13.07 -3.05 -25.15
C ALA A 146 -11.59 -2.61 -25.10
N PHE A 147 -10.88 -2.90 -24.00
CA PHE A 147 -9.47 -2.58 -23.81
C PHE A 147 -8.55 -3.80 -23.99
N ALA A 148 -9.11 -4.96 -24.31
CA ALA A 148 -8.34 -6.18 -24.53
C ALA A 148 -7.56 -6.13 -25.85
N ASP A 149 -6.59 -7.03 -25.99
CA ASP A 149 -6.02 -7.35 -27.28
C ASP A 149 -6.84 -8.47 -27.99
N ALA A 150 -6.23 -9.15 -28.97
CA ALA A 150 -6.89 -10.20 -29.74
C ALA A 150 -7.36 -11.41 -28.92
N ASP A 151 -6.85 -11.60 -27.70
CA ASP A 151 -7.18 -12.75 -26.88
C ASP A 151 -8.37 -12.48 -25.92
N GLY A 152 -8.83 -11.22 -25.86
CA GLY A 152 -10.03 -10.83 -25.12
C GLY A 152 -9.82 -10.55 -23.63
N ALA A 153 -8.58 -10.61 -23.13
CA ALA A 153 -8.21 -10.11 -21.82
C ALA A 153 -7.34 -8.82 -21.93
N PRO A 154 -7.52 -7.86 -20.99
CA PRO A 154 -6.74 -6.62 -20.98
C PRO A 154 -5.53 -6.66 -20.02
N GLU A 155 -5.30 -7.76 -19.29
CA GLU A 155 -4.23 -7.89 -18.28
C GLU A 155 -4.25 -6.75 -17.26
N MET A 156 -5.37 -6.63 -16.53
CA MET A 156 -5.52 -5.58 -15.51
C MET A 156 -4.51 -5.78 -14.37
N ALA A 157 -3.63 -4.79 -14.15
CA ALA A 157 -2.51 -4.93 -13.20
C ALA A 157 -2.65 -4.09 -11.92
N ALA A 158 -3.18 -2.87 -12.02
CA ALA A 158 -3.38 -1.97 -10.87
C ALA A 158 -4.67 -1.16 -11.02
N ALA A 159 -5.24 -0.72 -9.90
CA ALA A 159 -6.40 0.16 -9.90
C ALA A 159 -6.26 1.31 -8.89
N PHE A 160 -6.78 2.49 -9.25
CA PHE A 160 -6.74 3.69 -8.41
C PHE A 160 -8.09 4.39 -8.42
N VAL A 161 -8.62 4.73 -7.24
CA VAL A 161 -9.78 5.61 -7.12
C VAL A 161 -9.30 7.04 -6.92
N VAL A 162 -9.70 7.95 -7.81
CA VAL A 162 -9.41 9.40 -7.72
C VAL A 162 -10.70 10.18 -7.91
N GLY A 163 -11.21 10.76 -6.83
CA GLY A 163 -12.52 11.41 -6.83
C GLY A 163 -13.61 10.42 -7.24
N LYS A 164 -14.35 10.75 -8.29
CA LYS A 164 -15.45 9.91 -8.84
C LYS A 164 -15.00 8.92 -9.90
N ARG A 165 -13.70 8.76 -10.14
CA ARG A 165 -13.18 7.91 -11.21
C ARG A 165 -12.33 6.78 -10.67
N VAL A 166 -12.36 5.65 -11.36
CA VAL A 166 -11.41 4.55 -11.18
C VAL A 166 -10.54 4.46 -12.42
N TYR A 167 -9.24 4.36 -12.23
CA TYR A 167 -8.25 4.17 -13.30
C TYR A 167 -7.68 2.77 -13.17
N VAL A 168 -7.78 1.97 -14.23
CA VAL A 168 -7.31 0.57 -14.24
C VAL A 168 -6.26 0.40 -15.33
N THR A 169 -5.05 0.05 -14.94
CA THR A 169 -3.96 -0.21 -15.91
C THR A 169 -4.20 -1.54 -16.60
N CYS A 170 -4.13 -1.55 -17.92
CA CYS A 170 -4.31 -2.72 -18.77
C CYS A 170 -3.01 -2.93 -19.56
N GLN A 171 -2.32 -4.04 -19.31
CA GLN A 171 -1.03 -4.30 -19.95
C GLN A 171 -1.17 -4.69 -21.43
N ARG A 172 -2.24 -5.41 -21.79
CA ARG A 172 -2.50 -5.94 -23.14
C ARG A 172 -1.34 -6.79 -23.65
N LEU A 173 -1.17 -7.97 -23.05
CA LEU A 173 -0.10 -8.91 -23.35
C LEU A 173 -0.63 -10.13 -24.11
N ASP A 174 -0.01 -10.45 -25.24
CA ASP A 174 -0.43 -11.58 -26.07
C ASP A 174 -0.03 -12.92 -25.40
N ARG A 175 -1.01 -13.63 -24.86
CA ARG A 175 -0.82 -14.93 -24.20
C ARG A 175 -0.22 -16.00 -25.12
N LYS A 176 -0.50 -15.94 -26.43
CA LYS A 176 0.06 -16.88 -27.42
C LYS A 176 1.52 -16.56 -27.74
N ALA A 177 1.94 -15.32 -27.54
CA ALA A 177 3.32 -14.87 -27.69
C ALA A 177 4.10 -14.82 -26.36
N ARG A 178 3.75 -15.70 -25.40
CA ARG A 178 4.38 -15.75 -24.06
C ARG A 178 4.27 -14.43 -23.29
N PHE A 179 3.09 -13.81 -23.35
CA PHE A 179 2.80 -12.53 -22.69
C PHE A 179 3.67 -11.37 -23.21
N ALA A 180 3.97 -11.36 -24.51
CA ALA A 180 4.67 -10.24 -25.12
C ALA A 180 3.75 -8.99 -25.17
N PRO A 181 4.27 -7.79 -24.87
CA PRO A 181 3.50 -6.56 -25.01
C PRO A 181 3.05 -6.34 -26.46
N THR A 182 1.79 -5.95 -26.64
CA THR A 182 1.19 -5.74 -27.96
C THR A 182 1.52 -4.35 -28.54
N ASP A 183 0.59 -3.73 -29.26
CA ASP A 183 0.74 -2.43 -29.90
C ASP A 183 0.82 -1.26 -28.90
N LYS A 184 0.10 -1.35 -27.78
CA LYS A 184 0.07 -0.35 -26.72
C LYS A 184 -0.44 -0.91 -25.40
N SER A 185 -0.18 -0.21 -24.30
CA SER A 185 -0.91 -0.38 -23.05
C SER A 185 -1.88 0.78 -22.85
N VAL A 186 -2.91 0.57 -22.04
CA VAL A 186 -4.00 1.56 -21.87
C VAL A 186 -4.42 1.64 -20.41
N ILE A 187 -4.93 2.79 -19.98
CA ILE A 187 -5.68 2.90 -18.73
C ILE A 187 -7.16 3.05 -19.05
N ALA A 188 -7.96 2.09 -18.59
CA ALA A 188 -9.41 2.18 -18.60
C ALA A 188 -9.86 3.17 -17.51
N VAL A 189 -10.82 4.03 -17.84
CA VAL A 189 -11.41 4.98 -16.88
C VAL A 189 -12.87 4.59 -16.63
N ILE A 190 -13.23 4.45 -15.36
CA ILE A 190 -14.56 4.02 -14.93
C ILE A 190 -15.20 5.13 -14.10
N ASP A 191 -16.48 5.40 -14.32
CA ASP A 191 -17.31 6.20 -13.43
C ASP A 191 -17.64 5.36 -12.18
N ALA A 192 -17.14 5.82 -11.03
CA ALA A 192 -17.25 5.08 -9.78
C ALA A 192 -18.65 5.15 -9.13
N GLU A 193 -19.51 6.08 -9.57
CA GLU A 193 -20.90 6.17 -9.11
C GLU A 193 -21.78 5.22 -9.93
N ALA A 194 -21.62 5.24 -11.26
CA ALA A 194 -22.43 4.46 -12.18
C ALA A 194 -21.91 3.01 -12.39
N ASP A 195 -20.65 2.72 -12.07
CA ASP A 195 -19.96 1.47 -12.44
C ASP A 195 -19.96 1.22 -13.96
N THR A 196 -19.67 2.27 -14.72
CA THR A 196 -19.65 2.20 -16.19
C THR A 196 -18.32 2.73 -16.73
N VAL A 197 -17.87 2.15 -17.84
CA VAL A 197 -16.67 2.62 -18.52
C VAL A 197 -16.95 3.99 -19.13
N ILE A 198 -16.02 4.92 -18.94
CA ILE A 198 -16.04 6.25 -19.55
C ILE A 198 -15.27 6.17 -20.87
N ASP A 199 -15.96 6.53 -21.96
CA ASP A 199 -15.32 6.77 -23.24
C ASP A 199 -14.70 8.17 -23.27
N LEU A 200 -13.36 8.23 -23.39
CA LEU A 200 -12.62 9.49 -23.39
C LEU A 200 -12.62 10.20 -24.76
N ASP A 201 -13.03 9.53 -25.83
CA ASP A 201 -13.21 10.15 -27.14
C ASP A 201 -14.46 9.61 -27.87
N PRO A 202 -15.67 10.07 -27.51
CA PRO A 202 -16.93 9.59 -28.10
C PRO A 202 -17.11 9.83 -29.61
N LYS A 203 -16.16 10.52 -30.25
CA LYS A 203 -16.15 10.73 -31.71
C LYS A 203 -15.46 9.58 -32.44
N THR A 204 -14.61 8.84 -31.75
CA THR A 204 -13.94 7.65 -32.26
C THR A 204 -14.83 6.44 -32.00
N ALA A 205 -14.89 5.49 -32.93
CA ALA A 205 -15.73 4.31 -32.76
C ALA A 205 -15.14 3.39 -31.66
N GLY A 206 -16.00 2.85 -30.80
CA GLY A 206 -15.60 1.98 -29.69
C GLY A 206 -15.58 2.74 -28.36
N VAL A 207 -14.74 2.30 -27.43
CA VAL A 207 -14.53 2.97 -26.14
C VAL A 207 -13.05 3.30 -26.01
N GLN A 208 -12.72 4.57 -25.77
CA GLN A 208 -11.35 5.03 -25.69
C GLN A 208 -10.92 5.26 -24.24
N GLY A 209 -9.75 4.73 -23.89
CA GLY A 209 -9.08 4.94 -22.61
C GLY A 209 -7.91 5.91 -22.75
N ILE A 210 -7.03 5.93 -21.75
CA ILE A 210 -5.78 6.70 -21.83
C ILE A 210 -4.73 5.80 -22.45
N ASP A 211 -4.39 6.05 -23.71
CA ASP A 211 -3.28 5.38 -24.37
C ASP A 211 -1.95 5.79 -23.71
N LEU A 212 -1.12 4.80 -23.40
CA LEU A 212 0.21 5.00 -22.85
C LEU A 212 1.26 5.07 -23.99
N ALA A 213 2.31 5.85 -23.75
CA ALA A 213 3.46 5.96 -24.66
C ALA A 213 4.42 4.77 -24.52
N LEU A 214 4.50 4.19 -23.32
CA LEU A 214 5.24 3.00 -22.97
C LEU A 214 4.29 1.81 -22.73
N LYS A 215 4.84 0.60 -22.71
CA LYS A 215 4.06 -0.64 -22.63
C LYS A 215 4.37 -1.44 -21.37
N ASN A 216 3.47 -2.36 -21.05
CA ASN A 216 3.61 -3.31 -19.95
C ASN A 216 3.83 -2.61 -18.59
N PRO A 217 2.87 -1.79 -18.12
CA PRO A 217 2.94 -1.17 -16.80
C PRO A 217 2.92 -2.25 -15.70
N GLY A 218 4.09 -2.58 -15.14
CA GLY A 218 4.26 -3.63 -14.13
C GLY A 218 4.17 -3.12 -12.69
N SER A 219 4.34 -1.81 -12.48
CA SER A 219 4.16 -1.15 -11.18
C SER A 219 3.60 0.25 -11.37
N ALA A 220 2.77 0.69 -10.43
CA ALA A 220 2.09 1.97 -10.53
C ALA A 220 1.91 2.60 -9.14
N VAL A 221 2.10 3.92 -9.03
CA VAL A 221 1.91 4.68 -7.79
C VAL A 221 1.09 5.93 -8.09
N LEU A 222 0.02 6.14 -7.32
CA LEU A 222 -0.76 7.38 -7.34
C LEU A 222 -0.16 8.39 -6.36
N ARG A 223 0.09 9.62 -6.84
CA ARG A 223 0.48 10.76 -5.99
C ARG A 223 -0.06 12.05 -6.57
N ASN A 224 -0.70 12.88 -5.74
CA ASN A 224 -1.17 14.22 -6.13
C ASN A 224 -1.98 14.26 -7.44
N GLY A 225 -2.86 13.27 -7.65
CA GLY A 225 -3.67 13.19 -8.87
C GLY A 225 -2.89 12.79 -10.13
N ARG A 226 -1.67 12.24 -9.98
CA ARG A 226 -0.88 11.66 -11.07
C ARG A 226 -0.58 10.21 -10.79
N ILE A 227 -0.64 9.39 -11.83
CA ILE A 227 -0.24 7.98 -11.77
C ILE A 227 1.14 7.88 -12.41
N TYR A 228 2.10 7.39 -11.64
CA TYR A 228 3.47 7.13 -12.09
C TYR A 228 3.59 5.64 -12.37
N LEU A 229 3.90 5.30 -13.61
CA LEU A 229 3.91 3.93 -14.12
C LEU A 229 5.34 3.53 -14.42
N SER A 230 5.76 2.41 -13.86
CA SER A 230 6.93 1.69 -14.36
C SER A 230 6.46 0.74 -15.46
N CYS A 231 6.81 1.09 -16.69
CA CYS A 231 6.45 0.38 -17.90
C CYS A 231 7.69 -0.36 -18.40
N VAL A 232 7.73 -1.68 -18.20
CA VAL A 232 8.94 -2.47 -18.48
C VAL A 232 9.13 -2.81 -19.95
N GLY A 233 8.10 -2.58 -20.79
CA GLY A 233 8.15 -3.04 -22.18
C GLY A 233 8.42 -4.55 -22.23
N SER A 234 9.45 -4.95 -22.97
CA SER A 234 9.93 -6.31 -23.10
C SER A 234 11.08 -6.58 -22.13
N TYR A 235 11.02 -7.70 -21.40
CA TYR A 235 12.13 -8.13 -20.53
C TYR A 235 13.44 -8.42 -21.27
N SER A 236 13.44 -8.50 -22.61
CA SER A 236 14.63 -8.71 -23.43
C SER A 236 15.20 -7.45 -24.09
N ASP A 237 14.51 -6.30 -24.02
CA ASP A 237 14.95 -5.05 -24.64
C ASP A 237 15.04 -3.93 -23.59
N PHE A 238 16.27 -3.50 -23.27
CA PHE A 238 16.53 -2.51 -22.21
C PHE A 238 16.31 -1.06 -22.65
N LYS A 239 15.42 -0.85 -23.62
CA LYS A 239 15.22 0.41 -24.35
C LYS A 239 13.77 0.70 -24.68
N ASP A 240 12.87 -0.25 -24.43
CA ASP A 240 11.46 -0.11 -24.78
C ASP A 240 10.55 0.19 -23.58
N GLY A 241 11.15 0.33 -22.39
CA GLY A 241 10.48 0.76 -21.16
C GLY A 241 10.98 2.07 -20.55
N GLY A 242 10.49 2.34 -19.34
CA GLY A 242 10.79 3.54 -18.57
C GLY A 242 9.70 3.89 -17.57
N ILE A 243 9.76 5.12 -17.05
CA ILE A 243 8.73 5.66 -16.17
C ILE A 243 7.87 6.65 -16.95
N GLU A 244 6.58 6.38 -17.01
CA GLU A 244 5.56 7.24 -17.62
C GLU A 244 4.67 7.89 -16.57
N VAL A 245 4.15 9.08 -16.86
CA VAL A 245 3.27 9.82 -15.96
C VAL A 245 1.93 10.08 -16.63
N VAL A 246 0.85 9.79 -15.92
CA VAL A 246 -0.52 10.07 -16.36
C VAL A 246 -1.14 11.13 -15.45
N ASP A 247 -1.77 12.13 -16.06
CA ASP A 247 -2.54 13.17 -15.38
C ASP A 247 -4.02 12.75 -15.31
N THR A 248 -4.52 12.56 -14.09
CA THR A 248 -5.91 12.12 -13.85
C THR A 248 -6.92 13.26 -13.90
N ALA A 249 -6.49 14.52 -13.79
CA ALA A 249 -7.38 15.66 -13.99
C ALA A 249 -7.69 15.85 -15.48
N GLN A 250 -6.67 15.65 -16.32
CA GLN A 250 -6.77 15.80 -17.78
C GLN A 250 -7.10 14.49 -18.51
N ASN A 251 -7.14 13.35 -17.80
CA ASN A 251 -7.31 12.00 -18.38
C ASN A 251 -6.38 11.73 -19.56
N ARG A 252 -5.07 12.02 -19.40
CA ARG A 252 -4.11 11.81 -20.48
C ARG A 252 -2.74 11.41 -19.98
N SER A 253 -2.02 10.69 -20.81
CA SER A 253 -0.58 10.50 -20.64
C SER A 253 0.17 11.83 -20.83
N LEU A 254 1.21 12.03 -20.01
CA LEU A 254 2.23 13.07 -20.17
C LEU A 254 3.47 12.54 -20.91
N GLY A 255 3.44 11.28 -21.35
CA GLY A 255 4.52 10.55 -22.02
C GLY A 255 5.57 9.99 -21.06
N ALA A 256 6.60 9.38 -21.65
CA ALA A 256 7.77 8.89 -20.91
C ALA A 256 8.49 10.05 -20.21
N GLY A 257 8.48 10.03 -18.88
CA GLY A 257 9.21 10.98 -18.05
C GLY A 257 10.71 10.70 -18.02
N ILE A 258 11.10 9.42 -18.07
CA ILE A 258 12.49 8.94 -18.14
C ILE A 258 12.49 7.52 -18.73
N THR A 259 13.53 7.16 -19.51
CA THR A 259 13.61 5.86 -20.21
C THR A 259 14.57 4.89 -19.54
N GLU A 260 14.49 3.62 -19.91
CA GLU A 260 15.42 2.58 -19.45
C GLU A 260 16.87 2.82 -19.85
N GLU A 261 17.16 3.52 -20.95
CA GLU A 261 18.54 3.88 -21.28
C GLU A 261 19.17 4.81 -20.25
N VAL A 262 18.37 5.74 -19.71
CA VAL A 262 18.82 6.65 -18.66
C VAL A 262 18.91 5.92 -17.33
N LEU A 263 17.95 5.03 -17.05
CA LEU A 263 17.92 4.24 -15.83
C LEU A 263 18.96 3.11 -15.84
N GLY A 264 19.43 2.68 -17.00
CA GLY A 264 20.45 1.66 -17.22
C GLY A 264 19.99 0.22 -17.00
N GLY A 265 18.75 -0.12 -17.39
CA GLY A 265 18.20 -1.48 -17.30
C GLY A 265 16.68 -1.49 -17.21
N ASN A 266 16.09 -2.70 -17.16
CA ASN A 266 14.63 -2.88 -17.15
C ASN A 266 14.01 -2.35 -15.87
N VAL A 267 12.94 -1.57 -15.99
CA VAL A 267 12.28 -1.00 -14.82
C VAL A 267 11.40 -2.02 -14.09
N GLY A 268 11.43 -1.95 -12.75
CA GLY A 268 10.62 -2.75 -11.84
C GLY A 268 9.77 -1.87 -10.92
N PRO A 269 9.48 -2.30 -9.69
CA PRO A 269 8.74 -1.52 -8.71
C PRO A 269 9.31 -0.11 -8.51
N LEU A 270 8.41 0.88 -8.36
CA LEU A 270 8.77 2.28 -8.10
C LEU A 270 8.12 2.82 -6.84
N ALA A 271 8.79 3.77 -6.18
CA ALA A 271 8.24 4.56 -5.10
C ALA A 271 8.46 6.04 -5.37
N VAL A 272 7.42 6.85 -5.24
CA VAL A 272 7.44 8.28 -5.59
C VAL A 272 7.54 9.13 -4.33
N ALA A 273 8.66 9.84 -4.16
CA ALA A 273 8.93 10.68 -3.00
C ALA A 273 8.39 12.11 -3.17
N SER A 274 8.33 12.61 -4.41
CA SER A 274 7.75 13.89 -4.83
C SER A 274 7.23 13.80 -6.26
N ASP A 275 6.56 14.84 -6.76
CA ASP A 275 5.95 14.81 -8.09
C ASP A 275 6.98 14.67 -9.25
N SER A 276 8.27 14.87 -8.96
CA SER A 276 9.36 14.77 -9.93
C SER A 276 10.46 13.79 -9.53
N ALA A 277 10.43 13.18 -8.35
CA ALA A 277 11.53 12.34 -7.89
C ALA A 277 11.06 11.16 -7.06
N GLY A 278 11.82 10.09 -7.14
CA GLY A 278 11.53 8.84 -6.44
C GLY A 278 12.65 7.84 -6.62
N PHE A 279 12.30 6.58 -6.37
CA PHE A 279 13.18 5.44 -6.51
C PHE A 279 12.53 4.40 -7.40
N VAL A 280 13.35 3.68 -8.15
CA VAL A 280 12.91 2.59 -9.02
C VAL A 280 13.89 1.45 -8.90
N VAL A 281 13.35 0.23 -8.89
CA VAL A 281 14.13 -0.99 -9.06
C VAL A 281 14.51 -1.11 -10.54
N VAL A 282 15.77 -1.38 -10.82
CA VAL A 282 16.30 -1.58 -12.17
C VAL A 282 16.97 -2.93 -12.24
N SER A 283 16.57 -3.77 -13.18
CA SER A 283 17.14 -5.08 -13.45
C SER A 283 18.10 -5.01 -14.63
N ASP A 284 19.32 -5.53 -14.46
CA ASP A 284 20.30 -5.58 -15.54
C ASP A 284 20.17 -6.87 -16.39
N ALA A 285 21.07 -7.03 -17.37
CA ALA A 285 21.08 -8.20 -18.26
C ALA A 285 21.34 -9.54 -17.56
N SER A 286 21.81 -9.53 -16.31
CA SER A 286 21.98 -10.72 -15.47
C SER A 286 20.81 -10.96 -14.53
N PHE A 287 19.74 -10.16 -14.65
CA PHE A 287 18.60 -10.10 -13.73
C PHE A 287 18.97 -9.66 -12.30
N ALA A 288 20.15 -9.07 -12.12
CA ALA A 288 20.50 -8.47 -10.84
C ALA A 288 19.73 -7.15 -10.69
N ASN A 289 19.05 -7.00 -9.57
CA ASN A 289 18.30 -5.79 -9.29
C ASN A 289 19.17 -4.78 -8.56
N SER A 290 18.89 -3.51 -8.81
CA SER A 290 19.47 -2.38 -8.10
C SER A 290 18.40 -1.32 -7.86
N ILE A 291 18.55 -0.51 -6.82
CA ILE A 291 17.62 0.60 -6.57
C ILE A 291 18.32 1.88 -7.00
N LYS A 292 17.68 2.68 -7.84
CA LYS A 292 18.20 3.98 -8.30
C LYS A 292 17.21 5.08 -7.96
N ARG A 293 17.74 6.26 -7.60
CA ARG A 293 16.93 7.47 -7.50
C ARG A 293 16.74 8.03 -8.90
N PHE A 294 15.52 8.42 -9.26
CA PHE A 294 15.25 9.15 -10.51
C PHE A 294 14.83 10.59 -10.22
N ASP A 295 15.05 11.45 -11.21
CA ASP A 295 14.50 12.81 -11.29
C ASP A 295 13.90 13.03 -12.69
N LEU A 296 12.59 13.19 -12.74
CA LEU A 296 11.80 13.34 -13.98
C LEU A 296 11.94 14.74 -14.60
N SER A 297 12.21 15.76 -13.78
CA SER A 297 12.40 17.13 -14.28
C SER A 297 13.74 17.26 -14.98
N ALA A 298 14.80 16.71 -14.37
CA ALA A 298 16.14 16.67 -14.95
C ALA A 298 16.32 15.52 -15.95
N ARG A 299 15.41 14.52 -15.95
CA ARG A 299 15.53 13.25 -16.68
C ARG A 299 16.86 12.56 -16.41
N THR A 300 17.18 12.39 -15.13
CA THR A 300 18.43 11.76 -14.68
C THR A 300 18.16 10.67 -13.68
N ALA A 301 19.12 9.75 -13.56
CA ALA A 301 19.15 8.70 -12.57
C ALA A 301 20.46 8.74 -11.78
N SER A 302 20.41 8.39 -10.50
CA SER A 302 21.62 8.17 -9.71
C SER A 302 22.26 6.82 -10.05
N GLY A 303 23.49 6.61 -9.58
CA GLY A 303 24.00 5.25 -9.41
C GLY A 303 23.17 4.41 -8.42
N PRO A 304 23.35 3.09 -8.39
CA PRO A 304 22.70 2.19 -7.43
C PRO A 304 22.88 2.62 -5.97
N LEU A 305 21.85 2.37 -5.15
CA LEU A 305 22.00 2.38 -3.69
C LEU A 305 22.96 1.27 -3.27
N THR A 306 23.80 1.55 -2.28
CA THR A 306 24.73 0.55 -1.73
C THR A 306 24.03 -0.34 -0.69
N GLY A 307 24.55 -1.56 -0.49
CA GLY A 307 24.06 -2.46 0.56
C GLY A 307 22.72 -3.16 0.28
N HIS A 308 22.21 -3.08 -0.94
CA HIS A 308 21.20 -4.00 -1.49
C HIS A 308 21.88 -5.29 -1.97
N SER A 309 21.19 -6.43 -1.92
CA SER A 309 21.80 -7.74 -2.19
C SER A 309 22.08 -8.03 -3.67
N GLY A 310 21.46 -7.30 -4.60
CA GLY A 310 21.36 -7.66 -6.01
C GLY A 310 20.18 -8.60 -6.33
N GLY A 311 19.47 -9.07 -5.29
CA GLY A 311 18.35 -10.00 -5.36
C GLY A 311 17.04 -9.42 -5.86
N PHE A 312 16.11 -10.30 -6.22
CA PHE A 312 14.79 -9.89 -6.69
C PHE A 312 14.11 -8.96 -5.67
N THR A 313 13.49 -7.89 -6.16
CA THR A 313 12.93 -6.81 -5.33
C THR A 313 11.54 -6.49 -5.84
N PRO A 314 10.50 -7.18 -5.32
CA PRO A 314 9.13 -7.08 -5.83
C PRO A 314 8.36 -5.85 -5.34
N ASP A 315 8.85 -5.14 -4.31
CA ASP A 315 8.18 -3.93 -3.83
C ASP A 315 9.16 -2.96 -3.15
N ILE A 316 8.90 -1.66 -3.36
CA ILE A 316 9.57 -0.57 -2.66
C ILE A 316 8.54 0.51 -2.32
N GLN A 317 8.65 1.13 -1.15
CA GLN A 317 7.70 2.14 -0.69
C GLN A 317 8.40 3.29 0.03
N VAL A 318 7.91 4.51 -0.16
CA VAL A 318 8.34 5.68 0.63
C VAL A 318 7.27 6.00 1.64
N SER A 319 7.62 5.95 2.93
CA SER A 319 6.75 6.38 4.02
C SER A 319 7.56 6.95 5.19
N GLY A 320 6.98 7.91 5.91
CA GLY A 320 7.63 8.53 7.07
C GLY A 320 8.98 9.18 6.76
N GLY A 321 9.22 9.61 5.51
CA GLY A 321 10.50 10.15 5.07
C GLY A 321 11.60 9.09 4.89
N LEU A 322 11.28 7.80 4.90
CA LEU A 322 12.18 6.68 4.68
C LEU A 322 11.78 5.89 3.43
N LEU A 323 12.73 5.20 2.82
CA LEU A 323 12.51 4.24 1.74
C LEU A 323 12.64 2.83 2.28
N TYR A 324 11.61 2.02 2.08
CA TYR A 324 11.54 0.61 2.45
C TYR A 324 11.67 -0.25 1.20
N VAL A 325 12.49 -1.29 1.27
CA VAL A 325 12.82 -2.14 0.12
C VAL A 325 12.65 -3.61 0.52
N ALA A 326 11.78 -4.32 -0.19
CA ALA A 326 11.59 -5.76 -0.05
C ALA A 326 12.70 -6.49 -0.83
N ASP A 327 13.83 -6.78 -0.18
CA ASP A 327 14.95 -7.49 -0.81
C ASP A 327 14.83 -9.00 -0.57
N GLN A 328 14.69 -9.80 -1.63
CA GLN A 328 14.60 -11.27 -1.50
C GLN A 328 15.95 -11.99 -1.40
N GLY A 329 17.04 -11.23 -1.36
CA GLY A 329 18.39 -11.79 -1.32
C GLY A 329 18.85 -12.29 -2.69
N SER A 330 20.15 -12.37 -2.87
CA SER A 330 20.72 -12.86 -4.14
C SER A 330 20.68 -14.37 -4.22
N PHE A 331 20.78 -14.91 -5.44
CA PHE A 331 20.86 -16.36 -5.65
C PHE A 331 22.06 -17.00 -4.94
N THR A 332 23.18 -16.27 -4.84
CA THR A 332 24.42 -16.75 -4.21
C THR A 332 24.49 -16.50 -2.71
N ASP A 333 23.66 -15.59 -2.18
CA ASP A 333 23.49 -15.37 -0.75
C ASP A 333 22.01 -15.15 -0.38
N PRO A 334 21.17 -16.21 -0.37
CA PRO A 334 19.76 -16.07 -0.01
C PRO A 334 19.53 -15.58 1.42
N LYS A 335 20.54 -15.64 2.29
CA LYS A 335 20.46 -15.15 3.68
C LYS A 335 20.52 -13.62 3.76
N SER A 336 20.91 -12.96 2.67
CA SER A 336 20.86 -11.49 2.56
C SER A 336 19.43 -10.95 2.43
N ALA A 337 18.43 -11.82 2.26
CA ALA A 337 17.02 -11.45 2.18
C ALA A 337 16.52 -10.75 3.47
N GLY A 338 15.67 -9.75 3.28
CA GLY A 338 14.99 -9.05 4.36
C GLY A 338 14.53 -7.65 3.96
N LEU A 339 13.88 -6.98 4.89
CA LEU A 339 13.49 -5.59 4.69
C LEU A 339 14.70 -4.68 4.87
N LEU A 340 15.01 -3.88 3.85
CA LEU A 340 16.02 -2.82 3.94
C LEU A 340 15.34 -1.47 4.10
N ILE A 341 15.95 -0.59 4.89
CA ILE A 341 15.46 0.77 5.12
C ILE A 341 16.59 1.75 4.75
N TYR A 342 16.26 2.75 3.96
CA TYR A 342 17.17 3.78 3.48
C TYR A 342 16.69 5.17 3.87
N ASN A 343 17.64 6.06 4.11
CA ASN A 343 17.36 7.49 4.08
C ASN A 343 17.31 7.95 2.61
N PRO A 344 16.17 8.45 2.10
CA PRO A 344 16.02 8.81 0.69
C PRO A 344 16.81 10.07 0.29
N VAL A 345 17.20 10.91 1.25
CA VAL A 345 18.00 12.12 0.98
C VAL A 345 19.47 11.76 0.85
N THR A 346 20.03 11.08 1.86
CA THR A 346 21.46 10.71 1.85
C THR A 346 21.74 9.46 1.00
N ARG A 347 20.71 8.69 0.66
CA ARG A 347 20.78 7.41 -0.07
C ARG A 347 21.59 6.33 0.66
N VAL A 348 21.76 6.48 1.97
CA VAL A 348 22.46 5.53 2.82
C VAL A 348 21.46 4.55 3.43
N LYS A 349 21.81 3.26 3.45
CA LYS A 349 21.06 2.23 4.16
C LYS A 349 21.10 2.53 5.66
N SER A 350 19.95 2.85 6.25
CA SER A 350 19.82 3.11 7.68
C SER A 350 19.64 1.83 8.49
N LYS A 351 18.97 0.81 7.92
CA LYS A 351 18.70 -0.45 8.62
C LYS A 351 18.56 -1.63 7.65
N GLY A 352 18.80 -2.83 8.17
CA GLY A 352 18.53 -4.10 7.51
C GLY A 352 19.74 -4.79 6.87
N PRO A 353 19.60 -6.06 6.45
CA PRO A 353 18.32 -6.78 6.30
C PRO A 353 17.65 -7.13 7.63
N ILE A 354 16.40 -6.68 7.80
CA ILE A 354 15.54 -7.13 8.89
C ILE A 354 14.87 -8.41 8.43
N SER A 355 15.09 -9.52 9.14
CA SER A 355 14.48 -10.79 8.78
C SER A 355 12.96 -10.72 8.86
N THR A 356 12.28 -11.18 7.81
CA THR A 356 10.83 -11.27 7.69
C THR A 356 10.34 -12.72 7.75
N GLY A 357 11.20 -13.66 8.13
CA GLY A 357 10.93 -15.10 8.01
C GLY A 357 11.19 -15.54 6.58
N LEU A 358 10.15 -15.63 5.76
CA LEU A 358 10.29 -15.78 4.31
C LEU A 358 10.75 -14.46 3.65
N PRO A 359 11.35 -14.53 2.44
CA PRO A 359 11.71 -13.34 1.67
C PRO A 359 10.54 -12.35 1.50
N PRO A 360 10.77 -11.03 1.63
CA PRO A 360 9.71 -10.04 1.50
C PRO A 360 9.20 -9.93 0.04
N ASN A 361 7.88 -9.83 -0.12
CA ASN A 361 7.18 -9.83 -1.41
C ASN A 361 6.28 -8.60 -1.65
N GLY A 362 5.82 -7.94 -0.59
CA GLY A 362 5.03 -6.71 -0.68
C GLY A 362 5.01 -5.96 0.65
N ILE A 363 4.80 -4.65 0.61
CA ILE A 363 4.86 -3.74 1.76
C ILE A 363 3.57 -2.92 1.82
N ALA A 364 2.93 -2.89 2.99
CA ALA A 364 1.84 -1.98 3.29
C ALA A 364 2.07 -1.28 4.63
N PHE A 365 1.70 0.00 4.70
CA PHE A 365 1.70 0.78 5.93
C PHE A 365 0.29 0.85 6.49
N VAL A 366 0.14 0.61 7.79
CA VAL A 366 -1.15 0.63 8.47
C VAL A 366 -1.07 1.55 9.67
N THR A 367 -2.02 2.47 9.73
CA THR A 367 -2.27 3.27 10.93
C THR A 367 -3.04 2.45 11.96
N VAL A 368 -2.42 2.22 13.12
CA VAL A 368 -3.02 1.48 14.23
C VAL A 368 -3.53 2.49 15.24
N LEU A 369 -4.84 2.63 15.33
CA LEU A 369 -5.49 3.36 16.42
C LEU A 369 -5.58 2.40 17.61
N ALA A 370 -4.52 2.34 18.40
CA ALA A 370 -4.44 1.48 19.58
C ALA A 370 -5.40 1.98 20.68
N ALA A 371 -5.65 3.28 20.70
CA ALA A 371 -6.57 3.96 21.61
C ALA A 371 -8.05 3.95 21.17
N ASP A 372 -8.36 3.40 19.99
CA ASP A 372 -9.74 3.15 19.53
C ASP A 372 -10.21 1.82 20.18
N PHE A 373 -10.79 1.93 21.37
CA PHE A 373 -11.17 0.82 22.24
C PHE A 373 -12.54 0.25 21.91
N ASP A 374 -13.41 1.05 21.29
CA ASP A 374 -14.76 0.64 20.89
C ASP A 374 -14.85 0.16 19.43
N GLY A 375 -13.80 0.38 18.64
CA GLY A 375 -13.70 -0.05 17.24
C GLY A 375 -14.47 0.86 16.27
N SER A 376 -14.81 2.09 16.68
CA SER A 376 -15.52 3.07 15.87
C SER A 376 -14.71 3.57 14.66
N GLY A 377 -13.40 3.34 14.67
CA GLY A 377 -12.47 3.88 13.68
C GLY A 377 -12.04 5.32 13.98
N ALA A 378 -12.40 5.86 15.14
CA ALA A 378 -11.92 7.12 15.67
C ALA A 378 -11.31 6.89 17.07
N VAL A 379 -10.45 7.80 17.52
CA VAL A 379 -10.07 7.90 18.93
C VAL A 379 -10.73 9.15 19.49
N ASP A 380 -11.82 8.98 20.25
CA ASP A 380 -12.63 10.11 20.71
C ASP A 380 -13.05 9.99 22.19
N PHE A 381 -14.07 10.77 22.59
CA PHE A 381 -14.49 10.83 23.98
C PHE A 381 -15.09 9.50 24.49
N GLU A 382 -15.66 8.68 23.62
CA GLU A 382 -16.15 7.36 24.03
C GLU A 382 -14.99 6.45 24.43
N ASP A 383 -13.90 6.49 23.66
CA ASP A 383 -12.66 5.80 24.03
C ASP A 383 -12.04 6.37 25.31
N PHE A 384 -12.09 7.69 25.48
CA PHE A 384 -11.60 8.35 26.70
C PHE A 384 -12.38 7.88 27.93
N PHE A 385 -13.71 7.76 27.85
CA PHE A 385 -14.51 7.27 28.96
C PHE A 385 -14.23 5.80 29.26
N ALA A 386 -14.03 4.97 28.24
CA ALA A 386 -13.62 3.59 28.41
C ALA A 386 -12.25 3.47 29.08
N PHE A 387 -11.28 4.30 28.66
CA PHE A 387 -9.95 4.40 29.27
C PHE A 387 -10.01 4.87 30.73
N ALA A 388 -10.73 5.96 30.98
CA ALA A 388 -10.85 6.55 32.31
C ALA A 388 -11.47 5.58 33.33
N ALA A 389 -12.41 4.73 32.88
CA ALA A 389 -12.99 3.68 33.73
C ALA A 389 -11.98 2.59 34.14
N ALA A 390 -10.93 2.39 33.34
CA ALA A 390 -9.86 1.44 33.61
C ALA A 390 -8.62 2.08 34.27
N PHE A 391 -8.58 3.41 34.42
CA PHE A 391 -7.43 4.12 34.96
C PHE A 391 -7.11 3.70 36.40
N GLY A 392 -5.83 3.48 36.67
CA GLY A 392 -5.29 3.01 37.95
C GLY A 392 -5.38 1.49 38.18
N LYS A 393 -5.97 0.71 37.25
CA LYS A 393 -6.03 -0.75 37.34
C LYS A 393 -4.68 -1.37 37.00
N LYS A 394 -4.31 -2.44 37.72
CA LYS A 394 -3.05 -3.16 37.52
C LYS A 394 -3.29 -4.59 37.09
N GLN A 395 -2.31 -5.19 36.43
CA GLN A 395 -2.36 -6.60 36.06
C GLN A 395 -2.59 -7.47 37.30
N GLY A 396 -3.69 -8.23 37.29
CA GLY A 396 -4.16 -9.03 38.43
C GLY A 396 -5.32 -8.41 39.20
N ASP A 397 -5.62 -7.13 39.02
CA ASP A 397 -6.79 -6.49 39.61
C ASP A 397 -8.08 -6.93 38.89
N ALA A 398 -9.18 -7.00 39.64
CA ALA A 398 -10.50 -7.15 39.06
C ALA A 398 -10.84 -5.93 38.19
N GLY A 399 -11.12 -6.19 36.91
CA GLY A 399 -11.43 -5.16 35.91
C GLY A 399 -10.20 -4.59 35.18
N PHE A 400 -9.00 -5.13 35.40
CA PHE A 400 -7.88 -4.85 34.50
C PHE A 400 -8.13 -5.49 33.12
N ASP A 401 -7.99 -4.69 32.08
CA ASP A 401 -8.01 -5.14 30.69
C ASP A 401 -6.77 -4.57 30.00
N ALA A 402 -5.92 -5.46 29.48
CA ALA A 402 -4.64 -5.12 28.86
C ALA A 402 -4.79 -4.23 27.62
N LYS A 403 -6.00 -4.08 27.07
CA LYS A 403 -6.23 -3.15 25.96
C LYS A 403 -6.07 -1.69 26.36
N TYR A 404 -6.30 -1.33 27.63
CA TYR A 404 -6.15 0.04 28.13
C TYR A 404 -4.73 0.36 28.60
N ASP A 405 -3.88 -0.65 28.79
CA ASP A 405 -2.44 -0.52 29.09
C ASP A 405 -1.65 -0.42 27.76
N LEU A 406 -1.69 0.77 27.17
CA LEU A 406 -1.07 1.10 25.88
C LEU A 406 0.46 1.06 25.91
N SER A 407 1.05 1.40 27.07
CA SER A 407 2.49 1.37 27.37
C SER A 407 3.01 -0.05 27.63
N LYS A 408 2.10 -0.98 27.97
CA LYS A 408 2.37 -2.39 28.31
C LYS A 408 3.23 -2.53 29.56
N ASN A 409 3.07 -1.63 30.53
CA ASN A 409 3.84 -1.63 31.76
C ASN A 409 3.16 -2.46 32.89
N GLY A 410 1.98 -3.01 32.62
CA GLY A 410 1.18 -3.81 33.56
C GLY A 410 0.25 -2.98 34.44
N VAL A 411 0.10 -1.68 34.19
CA VAL A 411 -0.76 -0.73 34.90
C VAL A 411 -1.40 0.21 33.88
N VAL A 412 -2.66 0.60 34.08
CA VAL A 412 -3.28 1.68 33.29
C VAL A 412 -3.02 3.00 34.02
N ASP A 413 -2.09 3.82 33.54
CA ASP A 413 -1.65 5.05 34.18
C ASP A 413 -1.42 6.21 33.20
N PHE A 414 -0.66 7.23 33.63
CA PHE A 414 -0.43 8.44 32.85
C PHE A 414 0.42 8.19 31.60
N ASP A 415 1.26 7.16 31.57
CA ASP A 415 2.02 6.81 30.37
C ASP A 415 1.06 6.34 29.27
N ASP A 416 0.02 5.58 29.65
CA ASP A 416 -1.06 5.19 28.74
C ASP A 416 -1.94 6.38 28.35
N PHE A 417 -2.19 7.31 29.27
CA PHE A 417 -2.94 8.53 28.96
C PHE A 417 -2.21 9.39 27.92
N PHE A 418 -0.88 9.53 28.00
CA PHE A 418 -0.12 10.25 26.98
C PHE A 418 -0.18 9.51 25.62
N ALA A 419 -0.04 8.19 25.62
CA ALA A 419 -0.21 7.39 24.39
C ALA A 419 -1.64 7.51 23.80
N PHE A 420 -2.67 7.63 24.65
CA PHE A 420 -4.05 7.89 24.24
C PHE A 420 -4.19 9.28 23.62
N VAL A 421 -3.68 10.33 24.29
CA VAL A 421 -3.76 11.72 23.83
C VAL A 421 -3.00 11.91 22.51
N ASP A 422 -1.88 11.23 22.32
CA ASP A 422 -1.13 11.23 21.05
C ASP A 422 -1.99 10.74 19.87
N GLN A 423 -3.03 9.95 20.14
CA GLN A 423 -3.96 9.44 19.13
C GLN A 423 -5.31 10.16 19.09
N PHE A 424 -5.64 10.96 20.11
CA PHE A 424 -6.96 11.57 20.26
C PHE A 424 -7.31 12.50 19.09
N GLY A 425 -8.51 12.32 18.53
CA GLY A 425 -8.99 13.05 17.37
C GLY A 425 -8.58 12.46 16.03
N TYR A 426 -7.75 11.40 15.99
CA TYR A 426 -7.55 10.65 14.75
C TYR A 426 -8.79 9.85 14.36
N ARG A 427 -9.03 9.76 13.05
CA ARG A 427 -10.12 8.99 12.44
C ARG A 427 -9.65 8.33 11.15
N ARG A 428 -10.13 7.13 10.90
CA ARG A 428 -9.88 6.33 9.70
C ARG A 428 -10.78 6.68 8.53
#